data_AF-A0A366XGX4-F1
#
_entry.id   AF-A0A366XGX4-F1
#
_cell.length_a   1.000
_cell.length_b   1.000
_cell.length_c   1.000
_cell.angle_alpha   90.00
_cell.angle_beta   90.00
_cell.angle_gamma   90.00
#
_symmetry.space_group_name_H-M   'P 1'
#
loop_
_entity.id
_entity.type
_entity.pdbx_description
1 polymer ?
#
loop_
_entity_poly.entity_id
_entity_poly.type
_entity_poly.pdbx_seq_one_letter_code
_entity_poly.pdbx_strand_id
1 'polypeptide(L)'
;MPDLSHLEQLVALLGGWPEHFGLEEEQHALAMLSATRRQKVIDEPVFRLVCLWGLHMASHDKLSRKIDEQSFTATKDKYLSGEEQRRAFHENKIMALQRELLATPYARAKNGGSAQTDFLAELGSPSDGQTSGKVTPFKTFQRRGGNG
;
A
#
# COMPACT_ATOMS: atom_id res chain seq x y z
N MET A 1 17.06 17.51 14.12
CA MET A 1 16.04 16.62 13.53
C MET A 1 16.45 15.21 13.92
N PRO A 2 15.65 14.44 14.67
CA PRO A 2 16.00 13.06 14.97
C PRO A 2 16.14 12.30 13.65
N ASP A 3 17.17 11.46 13.53
CA ASP A 3 17.41 10.59 12.36
C ASP A 3 16.28 9.57 12.26
N LEU A 4 15.18 9.99 11.62
CA LEU A 4 14.13 9.08 11.15
C LEU A 4 14.80 8.04 10.28
N SER A 5 14.47 6.76 10.51
CA SER A 5 14.91 5.70 9.63
C SER A 5 14.53 6.06 8.20
N HIS A 6 15.36 5.70 7.22
CA HIS A 6 15.14 6.09 5.81
C HIS A 6 13.72 5.71 5.31
N LEU A 7 13.10 4.68 5.89
CA LEU A 7 11.71 4.31 5.61
C LEU A 7 10.68 5.29 6.20
N GLU A 8 10.88 5.79 7.41
CA GLU A 8 10.00 6.80 8.02
C GLU A 8 10.05 8.13 7.25
N GLN A 9 11.23 8.52 6.76
CA GLN A 9 11.37 9.68 5.87
C GLN A 9 10.57 9.48 4.58
N LEU A 10 10.65 8.27 4.01
CA LEU A 10 9.93 7.91 2.79
C LEU A 10 8.41 7.92 2.99
N VAL A 11 7.93 7.43 4.13
CA VAL A 11 6.51 7.48 4.51
C VAL A 11 6.06 8.93 4.68
N ALA A 12 6.85 9.77 5.34
CA ALA A 12 6.55 11.19 5.49
C ALA A 12 6.45 11.92 4.13
N LEU A 13 7.33 11.58 3.18
CA LEU A 13 7.29 12.13 1.81
C LEU A 13 6.06 11.68 1.02
N LEU A 14 5.52 10.50 1.31
CA LEU A 14 4.32 9.95 0.66
C LEU A 14 3.01 10.36 1.35
N GLY A 15 3.07 11.29 2.31
CA GLY A 15 1.89 11.85 3.00
C GLY A 15 1.55 11.17 4.32
N GLY A 16 2.39 10.26 4.82
CA GLY A 16 2.17 9.55 6.08
C GLY A 16 1.28 8.31 5.95
N TRP A 17 1.05 7.64 7.08
CA TRP A 17 0.10 6.53 7.16
C TRP A 17 -1.36 7.05 7.17
N PRO A 18 -2.32 6.26 6.66
CA PRO A 18 -3.74 6.60 6.77
C PRO A 18 -4.18 6.72 8.23
N GLU A 19 -5.08 7.66 8.55
CA GLU A 19 -5.53 7.92 9.94
C GLU A 19 -6.16 6.69 10.64
N HIS A 20 -6.67 5.72 9.88
CA HIS A 20 -7.27 4.50 10.40
C HIS A 20 -6.27 3.34 10.57
N PHE A 21 -4.99 3.55 10.28
CA PHE A 21 -3.96 2.55 10.52
C PHE A 21 -3.66 2.44 12.01
N GLY A 22 -3.66 1.20 12.51
CA GLY A 22 -3.06 0.85 13.77
C GLY A 22 -1.63 0.37 13.60
N LEU A 23 -1.03 -0.01 14.73
CA LEU A 23 0.36 -0.44 14.80
C LEU A 23 0.61 -1.75 14.03
N GLU A 24 -0.36 -2.66 13.98
CA GLU A 24 -0.24 -3.92 13.23
C GLU A 24 -0.22 -3.65 11.72
N GLU A 25 -1.13 -2.79 11.23
CA GLU A 25 -1.19 -2.39 9.81
C GLU A 25 0.11 -1.70 9.37
N GLU A 26 0.63 -0.79 10.20
CA GLU A 26 1.90 -0.10 9.94
C GLU A 26 3.08 -1.07 9.85
N GLN A 27 3.18 -2.04 10.77
CA GLN A 27 4.26 -3.02 10.77
C GLN A 27 4.26 -3.87 9.50
N HIS A 28 3.10 -4.37 9.08
CA HIS A 28 2.98 -5.11 7.83
C HIS A 28 3.31 -4.21 6.64
N ALA A 29 2.70 -3.02 6.54
CA ALA A 29 2.95 -2.10 5.44
C ALA A 29 4.44 -1.71 5.35
N LEU A 30 5.12 -1.46 6.47
CA LEU A 30 6.56 -1.21 6.54
C LEU A 30 7.39 -2.38 5.99
N ALA A 31 7.03 -3.62 6.33
CA ALA A 31 7.72 -4.80 5.81
C ALA A 31 7.63 -4.86 4.28
N MET A 32 6.44 -4.64 3.71
CA MET A 32 6.25 -4.62 2.26
C MET A 32 6.94 -3.42 1.60
N LEU A 33 6.89 -2.24 2.21
CA LEU A 33 7.57 -1.03 1.74
C LEU A 33 9.09 -1.21 1.67
N SER A 34 9.66 -1.95 2.63
CA SER A 34 11.08 -2.28 2.64
C SER A 34 11.46 -3.14 1.42
N ALA A 35 10.57 -4.04 0.99
CA ALA A 35 10.78 -4.91 -0.16
C ALA A 35 10.65 -4.15 -1.48
N THR A 36 9.62 -3.31 -1.63
CA THR A 36 9.42 -2.49 -2.85
C THR A 36 10.52 -1.44 -3.02
N ARG A 37 11.06 -0.91 -1.91
CA ARG A 37 12.22 0.00 -1.93
C ARG A 37 13.46 -0.65 -2.52
N ARG A 38 13.78 -1.89 -2.13
CA ARG A 38 14.95 -2.62 -2.65
C ARG A 38 14.85 -2.80 -4.17
N GLN A 39 13.64 -2.88 -4.70
CA GLN A 39 13.38 -3.01 -6.13
C GLN A 39 13.35 -1.66 -6.87
N LYS A 40 13.44 -0.53 -6.14
CA LYS A 40 13.29 0.84 -6.67
C LYS A 40 11.96 1.08 -7.39
N VAL A 41 10.90 0.50 -6.85
CA VAL A 41 9.54 0.63 -7.37
C VAL A 41 8.71 1.28 -6.28
N ILE A 42 8.94 2.57 -6.05
CA ILE A 42 8.20 3.36 -5.06
C ILE A 42 7.71 4.63 -5.73
N ASP A 43 6.39 4.77 -5.73
CA ASP A 43 5.65 5.98 -5.99
C ASP A 43 4.30 5.91 -5.26
N GLU A 44 3.50 6.96 -5.36
CA GLU A 44 2.23 7.07 -4.65
C GLU A 44 1.23 5.93 -4.97
N PRO A 45 1.01 5.50 -6.23
CA PRO A 45 0.19 4.32 -6.53
C PRO A 45 0.68 3.05 -5.86
N VAL A 46 1.99 2.80 -5.87
CA VAL A 46 2.57 1.62 -5.21
C VAL A 46 2.42 1.71 -3.69
N PHE A 47 2.63 2.89 -3.11
CA PHE A 47 2.44 3.12 -1.69
C PHE A 47 0.99 2.83 -1.24
N ARG A 48 0.01 3.23 -2.06
CA ARG A 48 -1.40 2.86 -1.82
C ARG A 48 -1.62 1.35 -1.81
N LEU A 49 -1.01 0.62 -2.75
CA LEU A 49 -1.10 -0.85 -2.77
C LEU A 49 -0.44 -1.48 -1.55
N VAL A 50 0.68 -0.94 -1.09
CA VAL A 50 1.37 -1.35 0.15
C VAL A 50 0.47 -1.13 1.37
N CYS A 51 -0.22 0.01 1.46
CA CYS A 51 -1.17 0.26 2.54
C CYS A 51 -2.34 -0.73 2.51
N LEU A 52 -2.96 -0.94 1.34
CA LEU A 52 -4.05 -1.92 1.22
C LEU A 52 -3.61 -3.34 1.59
N TRP A 53 -2.36 -3.69 1.27
CA TRP A 53 -1.77 -4.98 1.65
C TRP A 53 -1.62 -5.10 3.17
N GLY A 54 -1.06 -4.08 3.83
CA GLY A 54 -0.89 -4.05 5.29
C GLY A 54 -2.22 -4.18 6.04
N LEU A 55 -3.27 -3.49 5.57
CA LEU A 55 -4.62 -3.59 6.15
C LEU A 55 -5.20 -5.00 6.06
N HIS A 56 -5.05 -5.65 4.91
CA HIS A 56 -5.55 -7.01 4.74
C HIS A 56 -4.74 -8.04 5.52
N MET A 57 -3.43 -7.86 5.65
CA MET A 57 -2.57 -8.70 6.52
C MET A 57 -2.99 -8.60 7.99
N ALA A 58 -3.14 -7.39 8.53
CA ALA A 58 -3.56 -7.21 9.92
C ALA A 58 -4.95 -7.82 10.18
N SER A 59 -5.89 -7.63 9.24
CA SER A 59 -7.23 -8.23 9.31
C SER A 59 -7.18 -9.76 9.27
N HIS A 60 -6.31 -10.33 8.44
CA HIS A 60 -6.09 -11.77 8.36
C HIS A 60 -5.52 -12.34 9.66
N ASP A 61 -4.50 -11.69 10.25
CA ASP A 61 -3.84 -12.17 11.46
C ASP A 61 -4.76 -12.04 12.69
N LYS A 62 -5.58 -10.98 12.74
CA LYS A 62 -6.62 -10.82 13.76
C LYS A 62 -7.68 -11.94 13.67
N LEU A 63 -8.14 -12.25 12.46
CA LEU A 63 -9.10 -13.34 12.26
C LEU A 63 -8.48 -14.71 12.55
N SER A 64 -7.21 -14.92 12.20
CA SER A 64 -6.50 -16.18 12.47
C SER A 64 -6.40 -16.45 13.96
N ARG A 65 -5.94 -15.47 14.75
CA ARG A 65 -5.90 -15.57 16.22
C ARG A 65 -7.29 -15.90 16.80
N LYS A 66 -8.33 -15.23 16.30
CA LYS A 66 -9.70 -15.42 16.76
C LYS A 66 -10.26 -16.82 16.43
N ILE A 67 -9.89 -17.37 15.28
CA ILE A 67 -10.26 -18.73 14.86
C ILE A 67 -9.52 -19.76 15.72
N ASP A 68 -8.22 -19.56 15.98
CA ASP A 68 -7.41 -20.47 16.79
C ASP A 68 -7.91 -20.56 18.24
N GLU A 69 -8.46 -19.47 18.77
CA GLU A 69 -9.11 -19.44 20.09
C GLU A 69 -10.49 -20.13 20.11
N GLN A 70 -11.12 -20.36 18.96
CA GLN A 70 -12.45 -20.95 18.86
C GLN A 70 -12.38 -22.44 18.51
N SER A 71 -13.10 -23.27 19.27
CA SER A 71 -13.37 -24.64 18.86
C SER A 71 -14.54 -24.67 17.87
N PHE A 72 -14.24 -24.88 16.59
CA PHE A 72 -15.27 -25.08 15.56
C PHE A 72 -15.49 -26.58 15.29
N THR A 73 -16.73 -27.02 15.42
CA THR A 73 -17.14 -28.39 15.01
C THR A 73 -17.80 -28.32 13.64
N ALA A 74 -17.08 -28.79 12.61
CA ALA A 74 -17.61 -28.85 11.25
C ALA A 74 -18.87 -29.74 11.18
N THR A 75 -19.87 -29.29 10.43
CA THR A 75 -21.12 -30.04 10.19
C THR A 75 -21.22 -30.41 8.70
N LYS A 76 -22.00 -31.43 8.36
CA LYS A 76 -22.15 -31.94 6.98
C LYS A 76 -22.51 -30.86 5.94
N ASP A 77 -23.19 -29.81 6.37
CA ASP A 77 -23.64 -28.70 5.51
C ASP A 77 -22.76 -27.44 5.61
N LYS A 78 -21.78 -27.40 6.54
CA LYS A 78 -20.88 -26.27 6.76
C LYS A 78 -19.46 -26.76 7.05
N TYR A 79 -18.64 -26.72 6.00
CA TYR A 79 -17.23 -27.09 6.05
C TYR A 79 -16.32 -25.99 6.61
N LEU A 80 -16.77 -24.73 6.59
CA LEU A 80 -16.04 -23.55 7.09
C LEU A 80 -16.97 -22.66 7.91
N SER A 81 -16.46 -22.12 9.01
CA SER A 81 -17.10 -21.07 9.79
C SER A 81 -17.13 -19.75 8.99
N GLY A 82 -18.03 -18.83 9.37
CA GLY A 82 -18.09 -17.51 8.73
C GLY A 82 -16.82 -16.68 8.90
N GLU A 83 -16.06 -16.93 9.98
CA GLU A 83 -14.78 -16.26 10.23
C GLU A 83 -13.68 -16.82 9.32
N GLU A 84 -13.66 -18.13 9.09
CA GLU A 84 -12.73 -18.76 8.15
C GLU A 84 -12.98 -18.30 6.71
N GLN A 85 -14.24 -18.10 6.32
CA GLN A 85 -14.59 -17.52 5.01
C GLN A 85 -14.08 -16.08 4.88
N ARG A 86 -14.18 -15.27 5.94
CA ARG A 86 -13.62 -13.90 5.97
C ARG A 86 -12.10 -13.92 5.93
N ARG A 87 -11.44 -14.85 6.64
CA ARG A 87 -9.98 -15.04 6.56
C ARG A 87 -9.56 -15.36 5.12
N ALA A 88 -10.23 -16.32 4.48
CA ALA A 88 -9.97 -16.69 3.09
C ALA A 88 -10.19 -15.52 2.11
N PHE A 89 -11.17 -14.64 2.37
CA PHE A 89 -11.34 -13.42 1.59
C PHE A 89 -10.10 -12.51 1.69
N HIS A 90 -9.58 -12.28 2.90
CA HIS A 90 -8.38 -11.47 3.09
C HIS A 90 -7.15 -12.11 2.47
N GLU A 91 -6.98 -13.43 2.62
CA GLU A 91 -5.90 -14.19 1.97
C GLU A 91 -5.89 -14.01 0.45
N ASN A 92 -7.06 -14.13 -0.19
CA ASN A 92 -7.20 -13.91 -1.63
C ASN A 92 -6.85 -12.47 -2.04
N LYS A 93 -7.23 -11.47 -1.23
CA LYS A 93 -6.86 -10.07 -1.46
C LYS A 93 -5.37 -9.81 -1.30
N ILE A 94 -4.74 -10.41 -0.27
CA ILE A 94 -3.29 -10.35 -0.03
C ILE A 94 -2.54 -10.89 -1.25
N MET A 95 -2.94 -12.07 -1.74
CA MET A 95 -2.32 -12.71 -2.91
C MET A 95 -2.51 -11.88 -4.20
N ALA A 96 -3.68 -11.28 -4.40
CA ALA A 96 -3.95 -10.41 -5.55
C ALA A 96 -3.07 -9.15 -5.52
N LEU A 97 -2.98 -8.49 -4.36
CA LEU A 97 -2.15 -7.29 -4.18
C LEU A 97 -0.66 -7.60 -4.34
N GLN A 98 -0.18 -8.75 -3.86
CA GLN A 98 1.21 -9.17 -4.08
C GLN A 98 1.52 -9.36 -5.56
N ARG A 99 0.61 -9.98 -6.32
CA ARG A 99 0.77 -10.12 -7.77
C ARG A 99 0.77 -8.77 -8.47
N GLU A 100 -0.09 -7.84 -8.05
CA GLU A 100 -0.14 -6.48 -8.62
C GLU A 100 1.14 -5.70 -8.36
N LEU A 101 1.66 -5.74 -7.12
CA LEU A 101 2.94 -5.14 -6.75
C LEU A 101 4.10 -5.70 -7.59
N LEU A 102 4.16 -7.03 -7.77
CA LEU A 102 5.16 -7.68 -8.61
C LEU A 102 5.00 -7.37 -10.10
N ALA A 103 3.76 -7.18 -10.58
CA ALA A 103 3.47 -6.85 -11.97
C ALA A 103 3.73 -5.37 -12.30
N THR A 104 3.82 -4.51 -11.28
CA THR A 104 3.91 -3.05 -11.46
C THR A 104 5.08 -2.62 -12.37
N PRO A 105 6.31 -3.16 -12.25
CA PRO A 105 7.41 -2.81 -13.16
C PRO A 105 7.12 -3.19 -14.62
N TYR A 106 6.50 -4.36 -14.83
CA TYR A 106 6.16 -4.87 -16.15
C TYR A 106 5.02 -4.08 -16.80
N ALA A 107 4.00 -3.72 -16.03
CA ALA A 107 2.89 -2.88 -16.51
C ALA A 107 3.39 -1.50 -16.98
N ARG A 108 4.37 -0.92 -16.26
CA ARG A 108 4.99 0.35 -16.64
C ARG A 108 5.83 0.23 -17.89
N ALA A 109 6.71 -0.77 -17.97
CA ALA A 109 7.51 -1.03 -19.15
C ALA A 109 6.65 -1.23 -20.41
N LYS A 110 5.53 -1.96 -20.28
CA LYS A 110 4.56 -2.16 -21.38
C LYS A 110 3.90 -0.85 -21.83
N ASN A 111 3.67 0.08 -20.91
CA ASN A 111 3.07 1.39 -21.19
C ASN A 111 4.11 2.46 -21.62
N GLY A 112 5.37 2.07 -21.88
CA GLY A 112 6.44 2.96 -22.32
C GLY A 112 7.06 3.82 -21.20
N GLY A 113 6.73 3.54 -19.93
CA GLY A 113 7.36 4.16 -18.77
C GLY A 113 8.59 3.39 -18.31
N SER A 114 9.48 4.04 -17.55
CA SER A 114 10.56 3.34 -16.84
C SER A 114 9.98 2.32 -15.85
N ALA A 115 10.57 1.12 -15.82
CA ALA A 115 10.22 0.08 -14.85
C ALA A 115 10.63 0.44 -13.41
N GLN A 116 11.62 1.32 -13.27
CA GLN A 116 12.08 1.87 -11.99
C GLN A 116 11.55 3.28 -11.82
N THR A 117 11.06 3.60 -10.62
CA THR A 117 10.69 4.96 -10.23
C THR A 117 11.82 5.48 -9.36
N ASP A 118 12.71 6.26 -9.96
CA ASP A 118 13.79 6.96 -9.24
C ASP A 118 13.27 8.18 -8.45
N PHE A 119 12.03 8.10 -7.94
CA PHE A 119 11.38 9.16 -7.14
C PHE A 119 12.28 9.66 -6.00
N LEU A 120 13.01 8.75 -5.34
CA LEU A 120 13.97 9.09 -4.28
C LEU A 120 15.27 9.73 -4.80
N ALA A 121 15.72 9.38 -6.01
CA ALA A 121 16.91 9.99 -6.61
C ALA A 121 16.63 11.42 -7.10
N GLU A 122 15.40 11.65 -7.55
CA GLU A 122 14.88 12.96 -7.96
C GLU A 122 14.68 13.91 -6.76
N LEU A 123 14.27 13.38 -5.60
CA LEU A 123 14.10 14.15 -4.35
C LEU A 123 15.42 14.43 -3.59
N GLY A 124 16.45 13.62 -3.81
CA GLY A 124 17.75 13.74 -3.11
C GLY A 124 18.81 14.56 -3.84
N SER A 125 18.56 14.98 -5.08
CA SER A 125 19.48 15.86 -5.80
C SER A 125 19.24 17.31 -5.37
N PRO A 126 20.23 18.02 -4.79
CA PRO A 126 20.11 19.47 -4.65
C PRO A 126 20.00 20.03 -6.07
N SER A 127 18.85 20.57 -6.43
CA SER A 127 18.66 21.22 -7.71
C SER A 127 19.44 22.54 -7.70
N ASP A 128 20.73 22.49 -8.01
CA ASP A 128 21.50 23.66 -8.44
C ASP A 128 20.99 24.04 -9.84
N GLY A 129 19.89 24.78 -9.90
CA GLY A 129 19.32 25.18 -11.18
C GLY A 129 17.88 25.68 -11.11
N GLN A 130 17.73 26.93 -10.65
CA GLN A 130 16.79 27.94 -11.16
C GLN A 130 15.59 27.40 -11.97
N THR A 131 14.44 27.18 -11.33
CA THR A 131 13.15 27.09 -12.03
C THR A 131 12.11 27.98 -11.36
N SER A 132 11.87 29.15 -11.95
CA SER A 132 10.69 29.98 -11.66
C SER A 132 9.43 29.35 -12.26
N GLY A 133 9.09 28.14 -11.83
CA GLY A 133 7.83 27.49 -12.18
C GLY A 133 6.79 27.86 -11.13
N LYS A 134 5.82 28.71 -11.49
CA LYS A 134 4.60 28.93 -10.68
C LYS A 134 4.01 27.56 -10.33
N VAL A 135 4.15 27.14 -9.07
CA VAL A 135 3.39 26.03 -8.51
C VAL A 135 1.92 26.45 -8.55
N THR A 136 1.18 25.94 -9.53
CA THR A 136 -0.27 26.12 -9.56
C THR A 136 -0.88 25.23 -8.48
N PRO A 137 -1.51 25.77 -7.43
CA PRO A 137 -2.21 24.95 -6.45
C PRO A 137 -3.35 24.18 -7.12
N PHE A 138 -3.60 22.97 -6.61
CA PHE A 138 -4.58 22.03 -7.13
C PHE A 138 -5.94 22.70 -7.41
N LYS A 139 -6.47 22.51 -8.63
CA LYS A 139 -7.90 22.74 -8.87
C LYS A 139 -8.67 21.67 -8.11
N THR A 140 -9.43 22.09 -7.09
CA THR A 140 -10.41 21.24 -6.42
C THR A 140 -11.35 20.64 -7.45
N PHE A 141 -11.64 19.33 -7.34
CA PHE A 141 -12.61 18.63 -8.18
C PHE A 141 -13.95 19.38 -8.16
N GLN A 142 -14.25 20.13 -9.22
CA GLN A 142 -15.59 20.63 -9.42
C GLN A 142 -16.49 19.42 -9.69
N ARG A 143 -17.36 19.13 -8.72
CA ARG A 143 -18.45 18.18 -8.85
C ARG A 143 -19.17 18.51 -10.16
N ARG A 144 -19.09 17.61 -11.15
CA ARG A 144 -19.80 17.74 -12.42
C ARG A 144 -21.29 17.83 -12.09
N GLY A 145 -21.83 19.05 -12.13
CA GLY A 145 -23.23 19.32 -11.94
C GLY A 145 -24.01 18.49 -12.95
N GLY A 146 -24.92 17.66 -12.46
CA GLY A 146 -25.95 17.06 -13.30
C GLY A 146 -26.81 18.17 -13.85
N ASN A 147 -26.90 18.26 -15.17
CA ASN A 147 -27.98 18.95 -15.82
C ASN A 147 -28.92 17.88 -16.37
N GLY A 148 -30.19 18.01 -15.96
CA GLY A 148 -31.31 17.55 -16.78
C GLY A 148 -31.49 18.40 -18.02
#